data_AF-A0A671KGN0-F1
#
_entry.id   AF-A0A671KGN0-F1
#
_cell.length_a   1.000
_cell.length_b   1.000
_cell.length_c   1.000
_cell.angle_alpha   90.00
_cell.angle_beta   90.00
_cell.angle_gamma   90.00
#
_symmetry.space_group_name_H-M   'P 1'
#
loop_
_entity.id
_entity.type
_entity.pdbx_description
1 polymer ?
#
loop_
_entity_poly.entity_id
_entity_poly.type
_entity_poly.pdbx_seq_one_letter_code
_entity_poly.pdbx_strand_id
1 'polypeptide(L)'
;MKISGYIHLDLISGSRLRQEDYAPRIVEHPSDLIVSKGEPATLNCKAEGRPNPTVEWYKDGERVETDRDNPRSHRMLLPSGSLFFLRIVHGRRSKPDEGSYVCVARNYLGE
;
A
#
# COMPACT_ATOMS: atom_id res chain seq x y z
N MET A 1 12.76 56.71 -36.11
CA MET A 1 11.88 55.63 -36.61
C MET A 1 12.24 54.36 -35.86
N LYS A 2 11.46 53.96 -34.84
CA LYS A 2 11.67 52.74 -34.05
C LYS A 2 10.60 51.75 -34.46
N ILE A 3 11.00 50.58 -34.95
CA ILE A 3 10.09 49.45 -35.14
C ILE A 3 10.20 48.61 -33.87
N SER A 4 9.19 48.66 -33.02
CA SER A 4 9.04 47.72 -31.90
C SER A 4 8.12 46.60 -32.36
N GLY A 5 8.67 45.42 -32.62
CA GLY A 5 7.90 44.20 -32.81
C GLY A 5 7.51 43.61 -31.46
N TYR A 6 6.22 43.33 -31.26
CA TYR A 6 5.74 42.46 -30.19
C TYR A 6 5.62 41.05 -30.75
N ILE A 7 6.41 40.11 -30.24
CA ILE A 7 6.17 38.68 -30.44
C ILE A 7 5.13 38.29 -29.38
N HIS A 8 3.90 38.00 -29.81
CA HIS A 8 2.93 37.31 -28.97
C HIS A 8 3.33 35.84 -28.96
N LEU A 9 4.03 35.40 -27.91
CA LEU A 9 4.27 33.98 -27.68
C LEU A 9 2.98 33.40 -27.11
N ASP A 10 2.13 32.90 -28.00
CA ASP A 10 1.10 31.93 -27.63
C ASP A 10 1.79 30.63 -27.20
N LEU A 11 2.17 30.55 -25.93
CA LEU A 11 2.57 29.29 -25.32
C LEU A 11 1.32 28.44 -25.07
N ILE A 12 0.93 27.71 -26.12
CA ILE A 12 0.18 26.48 -25.97
C ILE A 12 1.13 25.47 -25.32
N SER A 13 1.09 25.33 -24.01
CA SER A 13 1.53 24.10 -23.35
C SER A 13 0.38 23.63 -22.49
N GLY A 14 -0.31 22.57 -22.93
CA GLY A 14 -1.25 21.85 -22.09
C GLY A 14 -0.57 21.50 -20.78
N SER A 15 -0.96 22.20 -19.72
CA SER A 15 -0.52 21.92 -18.37
C SER A 15 -1.10 20.55 -18.01
N ARG A 16 -0.25 19.52 -18.10
CA ARG A 16 -0.45 18.29 -17.37
C ARG A 16 -0.55 18.74 -15.91
N LEU A 17 -1.76 18.82 -15.34
CA LEU A 17 -1.96 19.20 -13.94
C LEU A 17 -1.00 18.33 -13.13
N ARG A 18 0.02 18.94 -12.52
CA ARG A 18 0.85 18.24 -11.55
C ARG A 18 -0.12 17.94 -10.42
N GLN A 19 -0.61 16.70 -10.35
CA GLN A 19 -1.40 16.28 -9.20
C GLN A 19 -0.53 16.55 -7.98
N GLU A 20 -1.00 17.41 -7.09
CA GLU A 20 -0.27 17.76 -5.88
C GLU A 20 -0.03 16.52 -5.03
N ASP A 21 1.05 16.54 -4.27
CA ASP A 21 1.34 15.48 -3.31
C ASP A 21 0.33 15.56 -2.16
N TYR A 22 -0.14 14.41 -1.67
CA TYR A 22 -1.10 14.30 -0.58
C TYR A 22 -0.81 13.08 0.30
N ALA A 23 -1.18 13.18 1.57
CA ALA A 23 -0.98 12.13 2.56
C ALA A 23 -1.73 10.84 2.17
N PRO A 24 -1.29 9.67 2.65
CA PRO A 24 -1.92 8.41 2.32
C PRO A 24 -3.35 8.33 2.85
N ARG A 25 -4.19 7.57 2.15
CA ARG A 25 -5.52 7.21 2.59
C ARG A 25 -5.81 5.78 2.19
N ILE A 26 -6.23 4.96 3.14
CA ILE A 26 -6.73 3.62 2.86
C ILE A 26 -8.10 3.76 2.17
N VAL A 27 -8.23 3.18 0.98
CA VAL A 27 -9.47 3.20 0.17
C VAL A 27 -10.15 1.83 0.11
N GLU A 28 -9.42 0.77 0.42
CA GLU A 28 -9.98 -0.56 0.66
C GLU A 28 -9.42 -1.07 1.98
N HIS A 29 -10.30 -1.29 2.95
CA HIS A 29 -9.96 -1.79 4.28
C HIS A 29 -10.03 -3.33 4.31
N PRO A 30 -9.21 -3.99 5.13
CA PRO A 30 -9.37 -5.41 5.38
C PRO A 30 -10.72 -5.70 6.03
N SER A 31 -11.35 -6.79 5.61
CA SER A 31 -12.54 -7.36 6.24
C SER A 31 -12.18 -8.60 7.03
N ASP A 32 -13.01 -8.93 8.02
CA ASP A 32 -12.89 -10.19 8.76
C ASP A 32 -12.95 -11.38 7.80
N LEU A 33 -12.07 -12.36 8.03
CA LEU A 33 -11.90 -13.51 7.17
C LEU A 33 -11.68 -14.77 8.01
N ILE A 34 -12.46 -15.82 7.73
CA ILE A 34 -12.29 -17.15 8.33
C ILE A 34 -11.81 -18.09 7.22
N VAL A 35 -10.63 -18.69 7.42
CA VAL A 35 -10.00 -19.58 6.43
C VAL A 35 -9.56 -20.88 7.09
N SER A 36 -9.72 -21.98 6.36
CA SER A 36 -9.24 -23.29 6.78
C SER A 36 -7.71 -23.32 6.85
N LYS A 37 -7.19 -24.05 7.84
CA LYS A 37 -5.74 -24.31 7.95
C LYS A 37 -5.20 -24.92 6.65
N GLY A 38 -4.06 -24.40 6.19
CA GLY A 38 -3.35 -24.90 5.02
C GLY A 38 -3.81 -24.27 3.70
N GLU A 39 -4.98 -23.63 3.67
CA GLU A 39 -5.46 -22.92 2.49
C GLU A 39 -4.80 -21.55 2.35
N PRO A 40 -4.66 -21.02 1.12
CA PRO A 40 -4.21 -19.65 0.91
C PRO A 40 -5.27 -18.63 1.35
N ALA A 41 -4.84 -17.42 1.65
CA ALA A 41 -5.72 -16.32 2.06
C ALA A 41 -5.17 -14.97 1.62
N THR A 42 -6.04 -13.98 1.43
CA THR A 42 -5.64 -12.59 1.17
C THR A 42 -6.41 -11.66 2.09
N LEU A 43 -5.69 -10.81 2.82
CA LEU A 43 -6.26 -9.65 3.48
C LEU A 43 -6.08 -8.44 2.56
N ASN A 44 -7.19 -7.94 2.04
CA ASN A 44 -7.17 -6.79 1.14
C ASN A 44 -6.81 -5.52 1.91
N CYS A 45 -5.94 -4.74 1.31
CA CYS A 45 -5.69 -3.36 1.68
C CYS A 45 -5.21 -2.62 0.45
N LYS A 46 -5.82 -1.47 0.19
CA LYS A 46 -5.43 -0.57 -0.89
C LYS A 46 -5.32 0.84 -0.34
N ALA A 47 -4.19 1.48 -0.59
CA ALA A 47 -3.95 2.86 -0.22
C ALA A 47 -3.73 3.73 -1.46
N GLU A 48 -4.27 4.93 -1.41
CA GLU A 48 -3.98 6.01 -2.34
C GLU A 48 -3.12 7.05 -1.62
N GLY A 49 -2.29 7.76 -2.35
CA GLY A 49 -1.36 8.73 -1.79
C GLY A 49 -0.43 9.20 -2.89
N ARG A 50 0.07 10.42 -2.75
CA ARG A 50 1.10 10.91 -3.65
C ARG A 50 2.20 11.61 -2.86
N PRO A 51 3.46 11.14 -2.93
CA PRO A 51 3.96 9.97 -3.64
C PRO A 51 3.31 8.65 -3.20
N ASN A 52 3.42 7.63 -4.06
CA ASN A 52 2.76 6.34 -3.83
C ASN A 52 3.15 5.77 -2.46
N PRO A 53 2.18 5.48 -1.57
CA PRO A 53 2.47 5.10 -0.20
C PRO A 53 3.06 3.69 -0.12
N THR A 54 3.91 3.47 0.88
CA THR A 54 4.31 2.13 1.31
C THR A 54 3.29 1.60 2.30
N VAL A 55 2.93 0.33 2.18
CA VAL A 55 2.00 -0.33 3.11
C VAL A 55 2.77 -1.30 4.01
N GLU A 56 2.51 -1.23 5.31
CA GLU A 56 2.98 -2.18 6.30
C GLU A 56 1.79 -2.82 7.02
N TRP A 57 1.97 -4.04 7.52
CA TRP A 57 0.94 -4.77 8.26
C TRP A 57 1.36 -5.00 9.70
N TYR A 58 0.39 -4.89 10.59
CA TYR A 58 0.53 -5.16 12.02
C TYR A 58 -0.47 -6.23 12.42
N LYS A 59 -0.02 -7.20 13.22
CA LYS A 59 -0.84 -8.26 13.80
C LYS A 59 -0.78 -8.12 15.31
N ASP A 60 -1.91 -7.87 15.95
CA ASP A 60 -2.02 -7.72 17.40
C ASP A 60 -1.02 -6.67 17.96
N GLY A 61 -0.75 -5.61 17.18
CA GLY A 61 0.18 -4.54 17.52
C GLY A 61 1.63 -4.76 17.07
N GLU A 62 1.99 -5.97 16.63
CA GLU A 62 3.35 -6.31 16.19
C GLU A 62 3.50 -6.25 14.68
N ARG A 63 4.62 -5.73 14.18
CA ARG A 63 4.87 -5.65 12.72
C ARG A 63 4.96 -7.05 12.11
N VAL A 64 4.23 -7.28 11.03
CA VAL A 64 4.23 -8.55 10.29
C VAL A 64 5.45 -8.62 9.39
N GLU A 65 6.28 -9.66 9.58
CA GLU A 65 7.36 -10.00 8.64
C GLU A 65 6.79 -10.61 7.35
N THR A 66 7.25 -10.09 6.21
CA THR A 66 6.82 -10.50 4.87
C THR A 66 7.99 -11.00 4.02
N ASP A 67 7.71 -11.43 2.79
CA ASP A 67 8.70 -11.79 1.77
C ASP A 67 9.72 -10.67 1.49
N ARG A 68 9.36 -9.41 1.73
CA ARG A 68 10.27 -8.26 1.61
C ARG A 68 11.33 -8.20 2.70
N ASP A 69 11.02 -8.73 3.88
CA ASP A 69 11.93 -8.76 5.03
C ASP A 69 12.72 -10.09 5.06
N ASN A 70 12.04 -11.20 4.72
CA ASN A 70 12.59 -12.55 4.73
C ASN A 70 12.05 -13.35 3.52
N PRO A 71 12.90 -13.71 2.55
CA PRO A 71 12.48 -14.45 1.35
C PRO A 71 11.88 -15.85 1.62
N ARG A 72 12.00 -16.37 2.85
CA ARG A 72 11.41 -17.65 3.26
C ARG A 72 10.05 -17.49 3.95
N SER A 73 9.56 -16.26 4.14
CA SER A 73 8.25 -16.01 4.74
C SER A 73 7.14 -16.61 3.89
N HIS A 74 6.13 -17.19 4.53
CA HIS A 74 4.91 -17.66 3.83
C HIS A 74 3.89 -16.53 3.60
N ARG A 75 4.23 -15.31 4.02
CA ARG A 75 3.41 -14.11 3.89
C ARG A 75 4.05 -13.17 2.88
N MET A 76 3.28 -12.70 1.93
CA MET A 76 3.74 -11.88 0.82
C MET A 76 3.02 -10.53 0.81
N LEU A 77 3.78 -9.45 0.65
CA LEU A 77 3.20 -8.11 0.49
C LEU A 77 3.01 -7.78 -0.99
N LEU A 78 1.76 -7.87 -1.44
CA LEU A 78 1.41 -7.64 -2.84
C LEU A 78 1.60 -6.17 -3.26
N PRO A 79 1.78 -5.88 -4.56
CA PRO A 79 1.89 -4.51 -5.07
C PRO A 79 0.68 -3.63 -4.74
N SER A 80 -0.51 -4.22 -4.55
CA SER A 80 -1.71 -3.50 -4.12
C SER A 80 -1.64 -2.97 -2.68
N GLY A 81 -0.71 -3.49 -1.86
CA GLY A 81 -0.68 -3.30 -0.40
C GLY A 81 -1.34 -4.44 0.38
N SER A 82 -1.99 -5.39 -0.31
CA SER A 82 -2.67 -6.51 0.33
C SER A 82 -1.68 -7.56 0.87
N LEU A 83 -2.02 -8.17 2.00
CA LEU A 83 -1.22 -9.24 2.61
C LEU A 83 -1.73 -10.60 2.14
N PHE A 84 -0.90 -11.30 1.38
CA PHE A 84 -1.20 -12.64 0.88
C PHE A 84 -0.50 -13.71 1.72
N PHE A 85 -1.24 -14.73 2.13
CA PHE A 85 -0.72 -15.91 2.80
C PHE A 85 -0.69 -17.06 1.81
N LEU A 86 0.49 -17.62 1.54
CA LEU A 86 0.63 -18.81 0.70
C LEU A 86 -0.14 -20.01 1.29
N ARG A 87 -0.20 -20.09 2.62
CA ARG A 87 -0.99 -21.06 3.40
C ARG A 87 -1.20 -20.53 4.81
N ILE A 88 -2.37 -20.77 5.39
CA ILE A 88 -2.63 -20.45 6.80
C ILE A 88 -1.97 -21.48 7.72
N VAL A 89 -1.07 -21.00 8.59
CA VAL A 89 -0.35 -21.80 9.59
C VAL A 89 -1.09 -21.75 10.93
N HIS A 90 -1.67 -22.88 11.31
CA HIS A 90 -2.35 -23.07 12.59
C HIS A 90 -1.90 -24.40 13.23
N GLY A 91 -0.99 -24.31 14.19
CA GLY A 91 -0.45 -25.45 14.94
C GLY A 91 -1.10 -25.63 16.31
N ARG A 92 -0.84 -26.77 16.96
CA ARG A 92 -1.35 -27.03 18.33
C ARG A 92 -0.71 -26.14 19.39
N ARG A 93 0.55 -25.75 19.21
CA ARG A 93 1.33 -24.94 20.18
C ARG A 93 1.50 -23.47 19.76
N SER A 94 1.30 -23.17 18.47
CA SER A 94 1.49 -21.83 17.92
C SER A 94 0.53 -21.63 16.76
N LYS A 95 -0.08 -20.44 16.73
CA LYS A 95 -1.07 -20.01 15.73
C LYS A 95 -0.59 -18.67 15.14
N PRO A 96 0.53 -18.66 14.42
CA PRO A 96 1.21 -17.41 14.06
C PRO A 96 0.40 -16.53 13.13
N ASP A 97 -0.59 -17.08 12.41
CA ASP A 97 -1.45 -16.35 11.48
C ASP A 97 -2.84 -16.00 12.06
N GLU A 98 -3.19 -16.48 13.24
CA GLU A 98 -4.46 -16.14 13.91
C GLU A 98 -4.27 -14.87 14.73
N GLY A 99 -5.00 -13.80 14.41
CA GLY A 99 -4.94 -12.53 15.13
C GLY A 99 -5.70 -11.42 14.42
N SER A 100 -5.67 -10.22 15.00
CA SER A 100 -6.24 -9.01 14.43
C SER A 100 -5.20 -8.28 13.58
N TYR A 101 -5.54 -7.99 12.33
CA TYR A 101 -4.63 -7.38 11.36
C TYR A 101 -5.05 -5.96 11.02
N VAL A 102 -4.07 -5.07 10.95
CA VAL A 102 -4.23 -3.68 10.51
C VAL A 102 -3.19 -3.37 9.46
N CYS A 103 -3.59 -2.75 8.35
CA CYS A 103 -2.66 -2.18 7.39
C CYS A 103 -2.46 -0.68 7.66
N VAL A 104 -1.24 -0.22 7.47
CA VAL A 104 -0.80 1.15 7.70
C VAL A 104 -0.11 1.64 6.43
N ALA A 105 -0.55 2.77 5.89
CA ALA A 105 -0.03 3.34 4.65
C ALA A 105 0.77 4.61 4.95
N ARG A 106 1.99 4.73 4.43
CA ARG A 106 2.91 5.84 4.76
C ARG A 106 3.49 6.49 3.51
N ASN A 107 3.61 7.80 3.52
CA ASN A 107 4.48 8.56 2.61
C ASN A 107 5.11 9.74 3.37
N TYR A 108 5.85 10.63 2.69
CA TYR A 108 6.54 11.73 3.38
C TYR A 108 5.61 12.78 4.01
N LEU A 109 4.32 12.78 3.64
CA LEU A 109 3.31 13.70 4.17
C LEU A 109 2.55 13.13 5.38
N GLY A 110 2.63 11.82 5.64
CA GLY A 110 1.98 11.22 6.81
C GLY A 110 1.67 9.74 6.71
N GLU A 111 0.78 9.33 7.62
CA GLU A 111 0.22 7.99 7.82
C GLU A 111 -1.32 8.06 7.88
#